data_AF-A0A9E3B4X3-F1
#
_entry.id   AF-A0A9E3B4X3-F1
#
_cell.length_a   1.000
_cell.length_b   1.000
_cell.length_c   1.000
_cell.angle_alpha   90.00
_cell.angle_beta   90.00
_cell.angle_gamma   90.00
#
_symmetry.space_group_name_H-M   'P 1'
#
loop_
_entity.id
_entity.type
_entity.pdbx_description
1 polymer ?
#
loop_
_entity_poly.entity_id
_entity_poly.type
_entity_poly.pdbx_seq_one_letter_code
_entity_poly.pdbx_strand_id
1 'polypeptide(L)'
;MAFYHQASRNGSVGQVQTREAQTQQVAPTQQWKELSTRRTPPQPRRRGRILAFVSILLLILLTFTAVRVSTVASGADDILQVHVGNQQTAQIDLRQSFPISPYLIGANVFPADRTSSLDQPFSGFMPYTSLIVSNMQTMRMQLLRFPGGDWGENHVLSLDQMSKFSQLLINTHAQGMMQVHLSGPVPNQMGDPQPHGVSADVSTRANLAGRWVDYMNNPKSDQRTGTHKNDPFHRVAFWTVGNEPDLLPNPATHKKYTVAEYVDAFIQFSLTMHRNDPTIKVFGPELSQFTGVGAGPVDANGQLWMDNFLKGVSDYEKLHPELSYHLLD
;
A
#
# COMPACT_ATOMS: atom_id res chain seq x y z
N MET A 1 -4.76 -26.90 -33.90
CA MET A 1 -3.70 -26.85 -34.92
C MET A 1 -2.51 -26.15 -34.31
N ALA A 2 -1.45 -26.91 -34.03
CA ALA A 2 -0.20 -26.45 -33.43
C ALA A 2 0.81 -26.13 -34.54
N PHE A 3 1.64 -25.11 -34.34
CA PHE A 3 2.96 -25.03 -34.97
C PHE A 3 3.98 -24.51 -33.95
N TYR A 4 4.98 -25.37 -33.76
CA TYR A 4 6.23 -25.19 -33.04
C TYR A 4 7.21 -24.34 -33.85
N HIS A 5 8.10 -23.62 -33.16
CA HIS A 5 9.47 -23.45 -33.68
C HIS A 5 10.48 -23.53 -32.52
N GLN A 6 11.32 -24.57 -32.62
CA GLN A 6 12.56 -24.79 -31.89
C GLN A 6 13.70 -24.00 -32.53
N ALA A 7 14.68 -23.58 -31.72
CA ALA A 7 16.06 -23.43 -32.14
C ALA A 7 16.99 -24.06 -31.08
N SER A 8 17.82 -24.98 -31.55
CA SER A 8 18.79 -25.79 -30.83
C SER A 8 20.18 -25.15 -30.89
N ARG A 9 21.00 -25.35 -29.84
CA ARG A 9 22.45 -25.56 -29.99
C ARG A 9 23.01 -26.45 -28.87
N ASN A 10 23.44 -27.64 -29.30
CA ASN A 10 24.44 -28.54 -28.69
C ASN A 10 25.70 -27.75 -28.26
N GLY A 11 26.59 -28.16 -27.36
CA GLY A 11 26.99 -29.43 -26.72
C GLY A 11 28.43 -29.16 -26.21
N SER A 12 28.92 -29.71 -25.10
CA SER A 12 29.66 -30.98 -25.12
C SER A 12 30.21 -31.32 -23.74
N VAL A 13 30.24 -32.63 -23.51
CA VAL A 13 30.86 -33.40 -22.41
C VAL A 13 32.38 -33.45 -22.59
N GLY A 14 33.12 -33.55 -21.50
CA GLY A 14 34.55 -33.92 -21.54
C GLY A 14 35.20 -34.11 -20.17
N GLN A 15 34.95 -35.25 -19.53
CA GLN A 15 35.92 -35.84 -18.58
C GLN A 15 36.92 -36.67 -19.40
N VAL A 16 38.23 -36.45 -19.24
CA VAL A 16 39.23 -37.52 -19.36
C VAL A 16 40.42 -37.23 -18.42
N GLN A 17 40.69 -38.27 -17.65
CA GLN A 17 41.79 -38.53 -16.74
C GLN A 17 43.02 -38.96 -17.55
N THR A 18 44.21 -38.43 -17.29
CA THR A 18 45.46 -38.95 -17.88
C THR A 18 46.52 -39.24 -16.83
N ARG A 19 46.88 -40.52 -16.81
CA ARG A 19 47.99 -41.18 -16.12
C ARG A 19 49.34 -40.58 -16.49
N GLU A 20 50.17 -40.44 -15.48
CA GLU A 20 51.63 -40.37 -15.59
C GLU A 20 52.20 -41.75 -15.96
N ALA A 21 53.10 -41.78 -16.94
CA ALA A 21 54.00 -42.89 -17.21
C ALA A 21 55.42 -42.30 -17.29
N GLN A 22 56.27 -42.68 -16.33
CA GLN A 22 57.69 -42.32 -16.31
C GLN A 22 58.53 -43.42 -16.95
N THR A 23 59.50 -42.94 -17.72
CA THR A 23 60.44 -43.65 -18.59
C THR A 23 61.62 -44.27 -17.82
N GLN A 24 62.19 -45.31 -18.43
CA GLN A 24 63.32 -46.11 -17.95
C GLN A 24 64.67 -45.38 -17.86
N GLN A 25 65.41 -45.75 -16.81
CA GLN A 25 66.86 -45.97 -16.65
C GLN A 25 67.86 -45.49 -17.73
N VAL A 26 68.87 -44.74 -17.28
CA VAL A 26 70.31 -44.97 -17.56
C VAL A 26 71.15 -44.50 -16.34
N ALA A 27 72.17 -45.26 -15.96
CA ALA A 27 73.27 -44.90 -15.06
C ALA A 27 74.62 -45.13 -15.82
N PRO A 28 75.83 -44.85 -15.29
CA PRO A 28 76.26 -44.07 -14.12
C PRO A 28 77.49 -43.13 -14.37
N THR A 29 78.04 -42.57 -13.27
CA THR A 29 79.43 -42.11 -13.00
C THR A 29 79.92 -40.76 -13.56
N GLN A 30 80.23 -39.81 -12.65
CA GLN A 30 81.63 -39.48 -12.25
C GLN A 30 81.70 -38.37 -11.17
N GLN A 31 82.11 -38.80 -9.98
CA GLN A 31 83.09 -38.24 -9.04
C GLN A 31 83.67 -36.83 -9.30
N TRP A 32 83.43 -35.88 -8.38
CA TRP A 32 84.42 -34.89 -7.92
C TRP A 32 84.23 -34.62 -6.42
N LYS A 33 85.34 -34.72 -5.68
CA LYS A 33 85.50 -34.37 -4.26
C LYS A 33 85.28 -32.87 -4.07
N GLU A 34 84.74 -32.44 -2.93
CA GLU A 34 85.52 -31.76 -1.87
C GLU A 34 84.69 -31.10 -0.76
N LEU A 35 85.27 -31.20 0.45
CA LEU A 35 85.26 -30.23 1.55
C LEU A 35 84.02 -30.09 2.45
N SER A 36 84.14 -30.76 3.59
CA SER A 36 83.53 -30.45 4.87
C SER A 36 83.50 -28.94 5.20
N THR A 37 82.31 -28.41 5.54
CA THR A 37 82.20 -27.38 6.59
C THR A 37 80.90 -27.55 7.40
N ARG A 38 81.11 -27.70 8.71
CA ARG A 38 80.12 -27.62 9.77
C ARG A 38 79.48 -26.22 9.75
N ARG A 39 78.18 -26.10 9.49
CA ARG A 39 77.43 -24.84 9.71
C ARG A 39 76.39 -25.04 10.80
N THR A 40 76.48 -24.16 11.79
CA THR A 40 75.59 -23.94 12.94
C THR A 40 74.14 -23.66 12.50
N PRO A 41 73.13 -24.03 13.32
CA PRO A 41 71.72 -23.75 13.02
C PRO A 41 71.42 -22.24 13.14
N PRO A 42 70.55 -21.67 12.27
CA PRO A 42 70.19 -20.26 12.35
C PRO A 42 69.23 -20.01 13.51
N GLN A 43 69.53 -18.99 14.32
CA GLN A 43 68.62 -18.47 15.33
C GLN A 43 67.33 -17.93 14.68
N PRO A 44 66.15 -18.15 15.30
CA PRO A 44 64.89 -17.64 14.78
C PRO A 44 64.83 -16.11 14.92
N ARG A 45 64.76 -15.41 13.77
CA ARG A 45 64.64 -13.95 13.69
C ARG A 45 63.28 -13.47 14.23
N ARG A 46 63.20 -13.22 15.55
CA ARG A 46 62.05 -12.60 16.23
C ARG A 46 61.64 -11.22 15.67
N ARG A 47 62.55 -10.50 15.00
CA ARG A 47 62.29 -9.14 14.47
C ARG A 47 61.29 -9.09 13.30
N GLY A 48 61.20 -10.12 12.46
CA GLY A 48 60.30 -10.12 11.30
C GLY A 48 58.81 -10.22 11.68
N ARG A 49 58.49 -10.93 12.77
CA ARG A 49 57.11 -11.07 13.27
C ARG A 49 56.60 -9.79 13.91
N ILE A 50 57.48 -9.03 14.57
CA ILE A 50 57.13 -7.74 15.19
C ILE A 50 56.82 -6.71 14.11
N LEU A 51 57.64 -6.61 13.06
CA LEU A 51 57.37 -5.72 11.92
C LEU A 51 56.08 -6.06 11.20
N ALA A 52 55.81 -7.35 10.94
CA ALA A 52 54.55 -7.78 10.34
C ALA A 52 53.33 -7.44 11.22
N PHE A 53 53.43 -7.63 12.53
CA PHE A 53 52.37 -7.25 13.47
C PHE A 53 52.12 -5.74 13.48
N VAL A 54 53.18 -4.93 13.49
CA VAL A 54 53.08 -3.47 13.45
C VAL A 54 52.47 -3.00 12.12
N SER A 55 52.83 -3.61 11.00
CA SER A 55 52.24 -3.29 9.69
C SER A 55 50.76 -3.66 9.61
N ILE A 56 50.35 -4.81 10.15
CA ILE A 56 48.94 -5.21 10.21
C ILE A 56 48.15 -4.26 11.12
N LEU A 57 48.69 -3.92 12.29
CA LEU A 57 48.05 -2.99 13.22
C LEU A 57 47.88 -1.60 12.59
N LEU A 58 48.90 -1.10 11.89
CA LEU A 58 48.84 0.15 11.14
C LEU A 58 47.80 0.09 10.02
N LEU A 59 47.74 -1.01 9.27
CA LEU A 59 46.75 -1.19 8.21
C LEU A 59 45.33 -1.15 8.76
N ILE A 60 45.08 -1.82 9.90
CA ILE A 60 43.79 -1.81 10.59
C ILE A 60 43.45 -0.38 11.05
N LEU A 61 44.40 0.33 11.65
CA LEU A 61 44.20 1.72 12.10
C LEU A 61 43.90 2.65 10.92
N LEU A 62 44.58 2.45 9.79
CA LEU A 62 44.42 3.26 8.58
C LEU A 62 43.07 2.98 7.91
N THR A 63 42.61 1.73 7.89
CA THR A 63 41.27 1.38 7.41
C THR A 63 40.18 1.93 8.31
N PHE A 64 40.30 1.81 9.64
CA PHE A 64 39.36 2.44 10.57
C PHE A 64 39.31 3.97 10.41
N THR A 65 40.47 4.60 10.24
CA THR A 65 40.55 6.06 10.03
C THR A 65 39.90 6.45 8.70
N ALA A 66 40.18 5.72 7.61
CA ALA A 66 39.57 5.96 6.30
C ALA A 66 38.05 5.81 6.36
N VAL A 67 37.53 4.73 6.97
CA VAL A 67 36.08 4.52 7.15
C VAL A 67 35.45 5.64 7.97
N ARG A 68 36.12 6.11 9.03
CA ARG A 68 35.63 7.20 9.88
C ARG A 68 35.62 8.55 9.16
N VAL A 69 36.63 8.82 8.33
CA VAL A 69 36.68 10.05 7.51
C VAL A 69 35.61 10.00 6.42
N SER A 70 35.42 8.86 5.75
CA SER A 70 34.37 8.68 4.74
C SER A 70 32.97 8.84 5.32
N THR A 71 32.71 8.31 6.52
CA THR A 71 31.39 8.44 7.19
C THR A 71 31.10 9.85 7.71
N VAL A 72 32.12 10.58 8.16
CA VAL A 72 31.98 11.98 8.56
C VAL A 72 31.82 12.90 7.34
N ALA A 73 32.59 12.64 6.27
CA ALA A 73 32.46 13.39 5.01
C ALA A 73 31.11 13.15 4.34
N SER A 74 30.59 11.91 4.36
CA SER A 74 29.25 11.62 3.81
C SER A 74 28.12 12.22 4.64
N GLY A 75 28.30 12.36 5.96
CA GLY A 75 27.27 12.93 6.84
C GLY A 75 27.13 14.45 6.78
N ALA A 76 28.08 15.17 6.14
CA ALA A 76 28.00 16.62 5.97
C ALA A 76 27.04 17.04 4.85
N ASP A 77 26.83 16.17 3.84
CA ASP A 77 25.89 16.40 2.73
C ASP A 77 24.43 16.08 3.11
N ASP A 78 24.20 15.48 4.28
CA ASP A 78 22.89 15.08 4.78
C ASP A 78 22.21 16.15 5.64
N ILE A 79 22.87 17.27 5.93
CA ILE A 79 22.30 18.38 6.72
C ILE A 79 22.04 19.59 5.82
N LEU A 80 20.78 19.90 5.58
CA LEU A 80 20.39 21.13 4.89
C LEU A 80 20.14 22.24 5.91
N GLN A 81 20.84 23.37 5.76
CA GLN A 81 20.52 24.58 6.52
C GLN A 81 19.46 25.39 5.80
N VAL A 82 18.32 25.59 6.45
CA VAL A 82 17.18 26.33 5.89
C VAL A 82 16.97 27.61 6.66
N HIS A 83 16.86 28.71 5.94
CA HIS A 83 16.59 30.03 6.48
C HIS A 83 15.33 30.59 5.80
N VAL A 84 14.29 30.90 6.57
CA VAL A 84 13.02 31.42 6.05
C VAL A 84 12.80 32.84 6.57
N GLY A 85 12.95 33.84 5.69
CA GLY A 85 12.75 35.25 6.05
C GLY A 85 13.66 35.69 7.19
N ASN A 86 13.08 36.20 8.28
CA ASN A 86 13.82 36.66 9.47
C ASN A 86 13.89 35.60 10.59
N GLN A 87 13.61 34.33 10.29
CA GLN A 87 13.63 33.26 11.30
C GLN A 87 15.04 32.75 11.57
N GLN A 88 15.23 32.09 12.71
CA GLN A 88 16.50 31.40 13.00
C GLN A 88 16.74 30.27 11.97
N THR A 89 18.01 30.07 11.61
CA THR A 89 18.40 28.98 10.72
C THR A 89 18.05 27.63 11.33
N ALA A 90 17.25 26.84 10.61
CA ALA A 90 16.92 25.47 10.96
C ALA A 90 17.91 24.51 10.28
N GLN A 91 18.28 23.44 10.98
CA GLN A 91 19.03 22.32 10.40
C GLN A 91 18.06 21.18 10.12
N ILE A 92 18.04 20.71 8.88
CA ILE A 92 17.21 19.58 8.44
C ILE A 92 18.13 18.41 8.16
N ASP A 93 17.91 17.31 8.88
CA ASP A 93 18.58 16.03 8.63
C ASP A 93 17.83 15.25 7.54
N LEU A 94 18.38 15.22 6.34
CA LEU A 94 17.79 14.58 5.17
C LEU A 94 17.66 13.06 5.33
N ARG A 95 18.39 12.43 6.26
CA ARG A 95 18.25 11.00 6.58
C ARG A 95 16.93 10.69 7.30
N GLN A 96 16.28 11.71 7.85
CA GLN A 96 14.97 11.60 8.49
C GLN A 96 13.83 11.94 7.53
N SER A 97 14.13 12.18 6.24
CA SER A 97 13.12 12.47 5.23
C SER A 97 12.38 11.20 4.81
N PHE A 98 11.08 11.36 4.56
CA PHE A 98 10.22 10.35 3.97
C PHE A 98 9.45 10.97 2.79
N PRO A 99 9.13 10.18 1.74
CA PRO A 99 8.35 10.69 0.63
C PRO A 99 6.97 11.14 1.11
N ILE A 100 6.57 12.35 0.70
CA ILE A 100 5.22 12.86 0.95
C ILE A 100 4.26 12.08 0.07
N SER A 101 3.31 11.38 0.69
CA SER A 101 2.23 10.73 -0.07
C SER A 101 1.42 11.78 -0.83
N PRO A 102 1.22 11.64 -2.16
CA PRO A 102 0.43 12.59 -2.93
C PRO A 102 -1.02 12.67 -2.43
N TYR A 103 -1.51 11.60 -1.80
CA TYR A 103 -2.87 11.48 -1.27
C TYR A 103 -3.15 12.36 -0.05
N LEU A 104 -2.12 12.99 0.54
CA LEU A 104 -2.31 14.01 1.58
C LEU A 104 -2.98 15.29 1.04
N ILE A 105 -2.91 15.52 -0.27
CA ILE A 105 -3.54 16.66 -0.93
C ILE A 105 -4.88 16.20 -1.50
N GLY A 106 -5.82 15.92 -0.61
CA GLY A 106 -7.16 15.45 -0.96
C GLY A 106 -8.28 16.34 -0.42
N ALA A 107 -9.51 16.05 -0.86
CA ALA A 107 -10.71 16.72 -0.38
C ALA A 107 -11.91 15.76 -0.31
N ASN A 108 -12.81 16.02 0.64
CA ASN A 108 -14.15 15.46 0.61
C ASN A 108 -14.99 16.19 -0.43
N VAL A 109 -15.74 15.44 -1.23
CA VAL A 109 -16.62 15.97 -2.27
C VAL A 109 -17.99 15.28 -2.19
N PHE A 110 -19.05 15.98 -2.57
CA PHE A 110 -20.44 15.50 -2.45
C PHE A 110 -21.13 15.44 -3.81
N PRO A 111 -22.30 14.80 -3.93
CA PRO A 111 -22.97 14.69 -5.23
C PRO A 111 -23.27 16.04 -5.87
N ALA A 112 -23.17 16.05 -7.19
CA ALA A 112 -23.34 17.25 -8.00
C ALA A 112 -24.73 17.86 -7.78
N ASP A 113 -24.83 19.19 -7.87
CA ASP A 113 -26.10 19.88 -7.69
C ASP A 113 -27.18 19.32 -8.63
N ARG A 114 -28.41 19.25 -8.11
CA ARG A 114 -29.59 18.79 -8.85
C ARG A 114 -29.60 17.29 -9.22
N THR A 115 -28.58 16.53 -8.86
CA THR A 115 -28.63 15.07 -8.93
C THR A 115 -29.47 14.51 -7.77
N SER A 116 -30.04 13.33 -7.97
CA SER A 116 -30.86 12.65 -6.96
C SER A 116 -30.18 11.35 -6.53
N SER A 117 -30.27 11.04 -5.25
CA SER A 117 -30.01 9.70 -4.74
C SER A 117 -31.22 8.82 -5.06
N LEU A 118 -31.10 7.51 -4.83
CA LEU A 118 -32.22 6.60 -5.06
C LEU A 118 -33.39 6.84 -4.10
N ASP A 119 -33.07 7.34 -2.90
CA ASP A 119 -34.00 7.61 -1.79
C ASP A 119 -34.55 9.05 -1.79
N GLN A 120 -33.81 10.02 -2.32
CA GLN A 120 -34.17 11.43 -2.20
C GLN A 120 -33.92 12.23 -3.49
N PRO A 121 -34.97 12.88 -4.04
CA PRO A 121 -34.83 13.83 -5.14
C PRO A 121 -33.95 15.03 -4.74
N PHE A 122 -33.09 15.46 -5.66
CA PHE A 122 -32.23 16.65 -5.50
C PHE A 122 -31.34 16.62 -4.24
N SER A 123 -30.91 15.44 -3.80
CA SER A 123 -30.03 15.29 -2.63
C SER A 123 -28.58 15.74 -2.88
N GLY A 124 -28.19 15.92 -4.14
CA GLY A 124 -26.92 16.53 -4.51
C GLY A 124 -26.95 18.06 -4.52
N PHE A 125 -25.87 18.68 -4.05
CA PHE A 125 -25.80 20.12 -3.80
C PHE A 125 -24.49 20.80 -4.23
N MET A 126 -23.52 20.05 -4.79
CA MET A 126 -22.21 20.62 -5.19
C MET A 126 -22.22 21.09 -6.64
N PRO A 127 -22.07 22.40 -6.92
CA PRO A 127 -22.37 22.94 -8.25
C PRO A 127 -21.26 22.75 -9.31
N TYR A 128 -20.18 21.99 -9.01
CA TYR A 128 -18.98 21.72 -9.82
C TYR A 128 -18.80 22.60 -11.08
N THR A 129 -18.77 23.91 -10.89
CA THR A 129 -18.67 24.87 -11.99
C THR A 129 -17.26 24.80 -12.58
N SER A 130 -17.08 25.34 -13.79
CA SER A 130 -15.76 25.44 -14.42
C SER A 130 -14.72 26.12 -13.52
N LEU A 131 -15.13 27.13 -12.75
CA LEU A 131 -14.28 27.80 -11.78
C LEU A 131 -13.87 26.87 -10.63
N ILE A 132 -14.80 26.12 -10.05
CA ILE A 132 -14.48 25.16 -8.96
C ILE A 132 -13.53 24.09 -9.47
N VAL A 133 -13.84 23.47 -10.61
CA VAL A 133 -13.00 22.43 -11.21
C VAL A 133 -11.60 22.97 -11.55
N SER A 134 -11.51 24.18 -12.13
CA SER A 134 -10.23 24.82 -12.44
C SER A 134 -9.40 25.13 -11.19
N ASN A 135 -10.06 25.53 -10.10
CA ASN A 135 -9.38 25.74 -8.82
C ASN A 135 -8.87 24.41 -8.24
N MET A 136 -9.64 23.32 -8.32
CA MET A 136 -9.20 21.99 -7.88
C MET A 136 -7.95 21.52 -8.65
N GLN A 137 -7.93 21.74 -9.97
CA GLN A 137 -6.76 21.46 -10.82
C GLN A 137 -5.56 22.33 -10.43
N THR A 138 -5.77 23.64 -10.21
CA THR A 138 -4.71 24.59 -9.83
C THR A 138 -4.11 24.25 -8.47
N MET A 139 -4.94 23.81 -7.52
CA MET A 139 -4.50 23.30 -6.21
C MET A 139 -3.85 21.91 -6.30
N ARG A 140 -3.87 21.27 -7.48
CA ARG A 140 -3.33 19.93 -7.74
C ARG A 140 -3.88 18.88 -6.77
N MET A 141 -5.19 18.94 -6.49
CA MET A 141 -5.86 17.92 -5.69
C MET A 141 -5.61 16.54 -6.31
N GLN A 142 -5.10 15.61 -5.50
CA GLN A 142 -4.69 14.28 -5.95
C GLN A 142 -5.74 13.21 -5.60
N LEU A 143 -6.57 13.45 -4.59
CA LEU A 143 -7.56 12.49 -4.10
C LEU A 143 -8.89 13.17 -3.78
N LEU A 144 -10.00 12.63 -4.30
CA LEU A 144 -11.35 13.05 -3.95
C LEU A 144 -12.08 11.90 -3.25
N ARG A 145 -12.47 12.10 -1.98
CA ARG A 145 -13.30 11.17 -1.21
C ARG A 145 -14.78 11.49 -1.42
N PHE A 146 -15.57 10.50 -1.83
CA PHE A 146 -16.95 10.65 -2.26
C PHE A 146 -17.84 9.51 -1.76
N PRO A 147 -19.09 9.76 -1.36
CA PRO A 147 -19.58 11.07 -0.93
C PRO A 147 -18.91 11.48 0.39
N GLY A 148 -18.83 12.79 0.64
CA GLY A 148 -18.25 13.30 1.87
C GLY A 148 -19.09 12.99 3.11
N GLY A 149 -18.42 12.63 4.20
CA GLY A 149 -19.01 12.48 5.54
C GLY A 149 -20.26 11.61 5.62
N ASP A 150 -21.16 11.99 6.54
CA ASP A 150 -22.39 11.26 6.83
C ASP A 150 -23.42 11.26 5.69
N TRP A 151 -23.18 12.03 4.61
CA TRP A 151 -24.08 12.02 3.45
C TRP A 151 -24.22 10.60 2.88
N GLY A 152 -23.13 9.83 2.82
CA GLY A 152 -23.12 8.47 2.29
C GLY A 152 -23.89 7.46 3.15
N GLU A 153 -24.14 7.78 4.43
CA GLU A 153 -24.95 6.96 5.34
C GLU A 153 -26.41 7.37 5.35
N ASN A 154 -26.71 8.62 4.96
CA ASN A 154 -28.07 9.14 4.89
C ASN A 154 -28.72 8.97 3.52
N HIS A 155 -27.96 8.58 2.49
CA HIS A 155 -28.44 8.46 1.13
C HIS A 155 -27.81 7.29 0.38
N VAL A 156 -28.55 6.74 -0.59
CA VAL A 156 -28.11 5.66 -1.48
C VAL A 156 -27.78 6.24 -2.84
N LEU A 157 -26.51 6.20 -3.24
CA LEU A 157 -26.06 6.77 -4.51
C LEU A 157 -26.81 6.19 -5.71
N SER A 158 -27.18 7.07 -6.63
CA SER A 158 -27.68 6.68 -7.95
C SER A 158 -26.55 6.52 -8.97
N LEU A 159 -26.84 5.83 -10.09
CA LEU A 159 -25.91 5.74 -11.21
C LEU A 159 -25.57 7.12 -11.80
N ASP A 160 -26.51 8.06 -11.81
CA ASP A 160 -26.24 9.44 -12.27
C ASP A 160 -25.21 10.12 -11.36
N GLN A 161 -25.34 10.00 -10.03
CA GLN A 161 -24.37 10.58 -9.10
C GLN A 161 -22.97 9.97 -9.27
N MET A 162 -22.88 8.65 -9.43
CA MET A 162 -21.62 7.96 -9.70
C MET A 162 -21.01 8.31 -11.06
N SER A 163 -21.85 8.48 -12.10
CA SER A 163 -21.45 8.98 -13.42
C SER A 163 -20.86 10.39 -13.33
N LYS A 164 -21.54 11.32 -12.63
CA LYS A 164 -21.02 12.68 -12.40
C LYS A 164 -19.72 12.69 -11.61
N PHE A 165 -19.57 11.78 -10.64
CA PHE A 165 -18.30 11.63 -9.93
C PHE A 165 -17.18 11.14 -10.86
N SER A 166 -17.44 10.15 -11.72
CA SER A 166 -16.47 9.72 -12.75
C SER A 166 -16.05 10.89 -13.65
N GLN A 167 -16.99 11.74 -14.06
CA GLN A 167 -16.69 12.93 -14.85
C GLN A 167 -15.81 13.94 -14.08
N LEU A 168 -16.07 14.14 -12.78
CA LEU A 168 -15.27 15.02 -11.93
C LEU A 168 -13.82 14.52 -11.82
N LEU A 169 -13.62 13.21 -11.64
CA LEU A 169 -12.28 12.61 -11.61
C LEU A 169 -11.53 12.84 -12.92
N ILE A 170 -12.19 12.61 -14.07
CA ILE A 170 -11.61 12.89 -15.39
C ILE A 170 -11.21 14.36 -15.51
N ASN A 171 -12.10 15.27 -15.12
CA ASN A 171 -11.89 16.70 -15.28
C ASN A 171 -10.80 17.24 -14.35
N THR A 172 -10.64 16.66 -13.15
CA THR A 172 -9.67 17.13 -12.15
C THR A 172 -8.33 16.41 -12.24
N HIS A 173 -8.27 15.26 -12.94
CA HIS A 173 -7.14 14.34 -12.94
C HIS A 173 -6.79 13.81 -11.54
N ALA A 174 -7.75 13.83 -10.61
CA ALA A 174 -7.60 13.27 -9.27
C ALA A 174 -7.96 11.77 -9.26
N GLN A 175 -7.42 11.05 -8.29
CA GLN A 175 -7.90 9.70 -7.97
C GLN A 175 -9.17 9.77 -7.12
N GLY A 176 -10.02 8.75 -7.23
CA GLY A 176 -11.24 8.62 -6.44
C GLY A 176 -11.06 7.69 -5.24
N MET A 177 -11.66 8.08 -4.12
CA MET A 177 -11.99 7.20 -3.00
C MET A 177 -13.50 7.19 -2.81
N MET A 178 -14.12 6.01 -2.73
CA MET A 178 -15.56 5.88 -2.54
C MET A 178 -15.97 5.22 -1.24
N GLN A 179 -16.81 5.90 -0.45
CA GLN A 179 -17.48 5.31 0.70
C GLN A 179 -18.68 4.51 0.23
N VAL A 180 -18.74 3.23 0.63
CA VAL A 180 -19.93 2.40 0.45
C VAL A 180 -20.83 2.48 1.67
N HIS A 181 -22.14 2.43 1.41
CA HIS A 181 -23.16 2.60 2.43
C HIS A 181 -23.14 1.45 3.45
N LEU A 182 -22.78 1.75 4.70
CA LEU A 182 -22.83 0.77 5.77
C LEU A 182 -24.20 0.76 6.46
N SER A 183 -24.92 1.87 6.53
CA SER A 183 -26.16 1.98 7.32
C SER A 183 -27.33 1.13 6.79
N GLY A 184 -28.43 1.13 7.55
CA GLY A 184 -29.64 0.34 7.31
C GLY A 184 -30.57 1.00 6.30
N PRO A 185 -31.78 0.45 6.06
CA PRO A 185 -32.69 1.05 5.10
C PRO A 185 -32.84 2.54 5.37
N VAL A 186 -32.62 3.35 4.34
CA VAL A 186 -32.66 4.80 4.45
C VAL A 186 -34.12 5.23 4.55
N PRO A 187 -34.49 6.05 5.55
CA PRO A 187 -35.83 6.64 5.61
C PRO A 187 -36.09 7.55 4.41
N ASN A 188 -37.28 7.49 3.81
CA ASN A 188 -37.71 8.52 2.87
C ASN A 188 -37.98 9.85 3.60
N GLN A 189 -38.38 10.88 2.83
CA GLN A 189 -38.77 12.20 3.36
C GLN A 189 -39.91 12.17 4.40
N MET A 190 -40.68 11.07 4.46
CA MET A 190 -41.76 10.85 5.44
C MET A 190 -41.31 10.06 6.67
N GLY A 191 -40.06 9.60 6.71
CA GLY A 191 -39.50 8.78 7.79
C GLY A 191 -39.72 7.28 7.62
N ASP A 192 -40.33 6.83 6.51
CA ASP A 192 -40.56 5.41 6.26
C ASP A 192 -39.29 4.75 5.69
N PRO A 193 -38.85 3.61 6.21
CA PRO A 193 -37.72 2.84 5.64
C PRO A 193 -38.00 2.46 4.19
N GLN A 194 -37.11 2.81 3.25
CA GLN A 194 -37.23 2.42 1.83
C GLN A 194 -36.21 1.36 1.42
N PRO A 195 -36.62 0.31 0.66
CA PRO A 195 -35.72 -0.70 0.15
C PRO A 195 -35.07 -0.23 -1.17
N HIS A 196 -34.04 0.63 -1.10
CA HIS A 196 -33.23 1.02 -2.27
C HIS A 196 -31.97 0.15 -2.43
N GLY A 197 -32.08 -1.15 -2.13
CA GLY A 197 -30.92 -2.05 -2.04
C GLY A 197 -30.18 -1.97 -0.71
N VAL A 198 -30.73 -1.24 0.26
CA VAL A 198 -30.24 -1.19 1.64
C VAL A 198 -31.29 -1.84 2.53
N SER A 199 -30.90 -2.90 3.22
CA SER A 199 -31.73 -3.63 4.17
C SER A 199 -30.99 -3.76 5.50
N ALA A 200 -31.67 -4.27 6.54
CA ALA A 200 -30.98 -4.60 7.79
C ALA A 200 -29.92 -5.71 7.59
N ASP A 201 -30.11 -6.55 6.57
CA ASP A 201 -29.19 -7.63 6.23
C ASP A 201 -27.88 -7.09 5.64
N VAL A 202 -26.77 -7.55 6.20
CA VAL A 202 -25.42 -7.14 5.81
C VAL A 202 -25.04 -7.65 4.43
N SER A 203 -25.52 -8.84 4.03
CA SER A 203 -25.17 -9.42 2.73
C SER A 203 -25.79 -8.62 1.58
N THR A 204 -27.00 -8.11 1.76
CA THR A 204 -27.68 -7.23 0.81
C THR A 204 -26.89 -5.94 0.59
N ARG A 205 -26.40 -5.32 1.68
CA ARG A 205 -25.61 -4.09 1.61
C ARG A 205 -24.22 -4.33 0.99
N ALA A 206 -23.57 -5.43 1.33
CA ALA A 206 -22.30 -5.84 0.72
C ALA A 206 -22.46 -6.08 -0.79
N ASN A 207 -23.58 -6.67 -1.23
CA ASN A 207 -23.89 -6.86 -2.65
C ASN A 207 -24.08 -5.52 -3.36
N LEU A 208 -24.77 -4.55 -2.75
CA LEU A 208 -24.89 -3.20 -3.29
C LEU A 208 -23.50 -2.54 -3.47
N ALA A 209 -22.63 -2.65 -2.47
CA ALA A 209 -21.25 -2.16 -2.55
C ALA A 209 -20.48 -2.82 -3.72
N GLY A 210 -20.60 -4.14 -3.88
CA GLY A 210 -20.02 -4.86 -5.03
C GLY A 210 -20.54 -4.37 -6.38
N ARG A 211 -21.84 -4.05 -6.46
CA ARG A 211 -22.45 -3.45 -7.68
C ARG A 211 -21.88 -2.05 -7.94
N TRP A 212 -21.63 -1.23 -6.93
CA TRP A 212 -20.98 0.07 -7.12
C TRP A 212 -19.54 -0.09 -7.63
N VAL A 213 -18.79 -1.05 -7.08
CA VAL A 213 -17.44 -1.40 -7.59
C VAL A 213 -17.50 -1.81 -9.05
N ASP A 214 -18.40 -2.72 -9.43
CA ASP A 214 -18.58 -3.12 -10.83
C ASP A 214 -18.91 -1.91 -11.73
N TYR A 215 -19.87 -1.06 -11.35
CA TYR A 215 -20.21 0.11 -12.16
C TYR A 215 -19.01 1.06 -12.36
N MET A 216 -18.27 1.36 -11.29
CA MET A 216 -17.17 2.32 -11.32
C MET A 216 -15.90 1.76 -11.97
N ASN A 217 -15.67 0.45 -11.89
CA ASN A 217 -14.41 -0.17 -12.28
C ASN A 217 -14.51 -1.11 -13.49
N ASN A 218 -15.71 -1.45 -13.96
CA ASN A 218 -15.93 -2.24 -15.16
C ASN A 218 -16.66 -1.42 -16.25
N PRO A 219 -15.99 -1.03 -17.35
CA PRO A 219 -16.63 -0.28 -18.44
C PRO A 219 -17.68 -1.10 -19.19
N LYS A 220 -17.75 -2.42 -18.94
CA LYS A 220 -18.75 -3.35 -19.48
C LYS A 220 -19.77 -3.80 -18.43
N SER A 221 -19.86 -3.10 -17.29
CA SER A 221 -20.85 -3.38 -16.25
C SER A 221 -22.26 -3.50 -16.86
N ASP A 222 -23.05 -4.46 -16.38
CA ASP A 222 -24.45 -4.63 -16.81
C ASP A 222 -25.35 -3.44 -16.39
N GLN A 223 -24.85 -2.57 -15.51
CA GLN A 223 -25.52 -1.33 -15.08
C GLN A 223 -25.36 -0.20 -16.11
N ARG A 224 -24.38 -0.30 -17.02
CA ARG A 224 -24.15 0.68 -18.08
C ARG A 224 -25.06 0.40 -19.27
N THR A 225 -26.37 0.62 -19.07
CA THR A 225 -27.43 0.41 -20.06
C THR A 225 -28.35 1.63 -20.15
N GLY A 226 -29.19 1.70 -21.19
CA GLY A 226 -30.13 2.81 -21.36
C GLY A 226 -29.45 4.18 -21.38
N THR A 227 -29.88 5.08 -20.50
CA THR A 227 -29.30 6.42 -20.31
C THR A 227 -27.86 6.39 -19.81
N HIS A 228 -27.43 5.30 -19.16
CA HIS A 228 -26.11 5.11 -18.58
C HIS A 228 -25.13 4.37 -19.49
N LYS A 229 -25.56 3.99 -20.71
CA LYS A 229 -24.75 3.22 -21.66
C LYS A 229 -23.41 3.87 -22.01
N ASN A 230 -23.41 5.20 -22.11
CA ASN A 230 -22.23 5.99 -22.52
C ASN A 230 -21.71 6.85 -21.37
N ASP A 231 -21.99 6.47 -20.12
CA ASP A 231 -21.48 7.20 -18.98
C ASP A 231 -19.94 7.26 -19.02
N PRO A 232 -19.34 8.39 -18.58
CA PRO A 232 -17.91 8.48 -18.39
C PRO A 232 -17.39 7.34 -17.52
N PHE A 233 -16.17 6.94 -17.79
CA PHE A 233 -15.51 5.86 -17.08
C PHE A 233 -14.18 6.35 -16.51
N HIS A 234 -14.09 6.32 -15.18
CA HIS A 234 -12.85 6.52 -14.45
C HIS A 234 -12.82 5.55 -13.28
N ARG A 235 -11.82 4.67 -13.26
CA ARG A 235 -11.68 3.65 -12.20
C ARG A 235 -11.47 4.30 -10.83
N VAL A 236 -12.13 3.76 -9.81
CA VAL A 236 -11.94 4.15 -8.41
C VAL A 236 -11.09 3.11 -7.71
N ALA A 237 -9.90 3.51 -7.27
CA ALA A 237 -8.94 2.59 -6.67
C ALA A 237 -9.18 2.37 -5.18
N PHE A 238 -9.68 3.37 -4.46
CA PHE A 238 -9.81 3.34 -3.01
C PHE A 238 -11.27 3.31 -2.59
N TRP A 239 -11.58 2.54 -1.56
CA TRP A 239 -12.94 2.40 -1.06
C TRP A 239 -12.96 2.34 0.46
N THR A 240 -14.00 2.87 1.09
CA THR A 240 -14.20 2.77 2.55
C THR A 240 -15.55 2.14 2.84
N VAL A 241 -15.65 1.36 3.92
CA VAL A 241 -16.91 0.71 4.33
C VAL A 241 -17.54 1.49 5.47
N GLY A 242 -18.54 2.30 5.14
CA GLY A 242 -19.20 3.19 6.08
C GLY A 242 -18.43 4.46 6.42
N ASN A 243 -19.11 5.42 7.05
CA ASN A 243 -18.51 6.58 7.71
C ASN A 243 -18.67 6.46 9.22
N GLU A 244 -17.57 6.59 9.98
CA GLU A 244 -17.62 6.68 11.45
C GLU A 244 -18.46 5.56 12.09
N PRO A 245 -18.13 4.28 11.82
CA PRO A 245 -18.92 3.14 12.30
C PRO A 245 -19.04 3.09 13.83
N ASP A 246 -18.15 3.77 14.56
CA ASP A 246 -18.21 3.94 16.01
C ASP A 246 -19.38 4.80 16.51
N LEU A 247 -19.97 5.59 15.61
CA LEU A 247 -21.15 6.40 15.87
C LEU A 247 -22.44 5.78 15.33
N LEU A 248 -22.33 4.88 14.35
CA LEU A 248 -23.47 4.36 13.60
C LEU A 248 -24.27 3.30 14.37
N PRO A 249 -25.61 3.30 14.24
CA PRO A 249 -26.43 2.18 14.65
C PRO A 249 -26.24 0.99 13.71
N ASN A 250 -26.11 -0.21 14.27
CA ASN A 250 -26.21 -1.46 13.55
C ASN A 250 -27.66 -1.67 13.08
N PRO A 251 -27.90 -1.78 11.76
CA PRO A 251 -29.25 -1.92 11.21
C PRO A 251 -30.03 -3.14 11.68
N ALA A 252 -29.33 -4.21 12.04
CA ALA A 252 -29.97 -5.45 12.49
C ALA A 252 -30.39 -5.40 13.96
N THR A 253 -29.66 -4.66 14.79
CA THR A 253 -29.88 -4.64 16.26
C THR A 253 -30.42 -3.33 16.79
N HIS A 254 -30.37 -2.26 15.99
CA HIS A 254 -30.69 -0.87 16.34
C HIS A 254 -29.87 -0.29 17.51
N LYS A 255 -28.81 -0.99 17.93
CA LYS A 255 -27.81 -0.50 18.88
C LYS A 255 -26.61 0.02 18.11
N LYS A 256 -25.76 0.84 18.73
CA LYS A 256 -24.46 1.17 18.14
C LYS A 256 -23.70 -0.11 17.78
N TYR A 257 -23.00 -0.11 16.66
CA TYR A 257 -22.11 -1.20 16.31
C TYR A 257 -21.14 -1.51 17.45
N THR A 258 -20.91 -2.79 17.70
CA THR A 258 -19.69 -3.25 18.38
C THR A 258 -18.56 -3.42 17.38
N VAL A 259 -17.31 -3.45 17.86
CA VAL A 259 -16.16 -3.64 16.96
C VAL A 259 -16.25 -4.99 16.25
N ALA A 260 -16.67 -6.04 16.96
CA ALA A 260 -16.84 -7.38 16.40
C ALA A 260 -17.89 -7.40 15.28
N GLU A 261 -19.06 -6.80 15.50
CA GLU A 261 -20.10 -6.70 14.47
C GLU A 261 -19.64 -5.93 13.24
N TYR A 262 -18.84 -4.87 13.43
CA TYR A 262 -18.28 -4.11 12.31
C TYR A 262 -17.19 -4.89 11.56
N VAL A 263 -16.33 -5.64 12.26
CA VAL A 263 -15.33 -6.53 11.62
C VAL A 263 -16.02 -7.54 10.70
N ASP A 264 -17.07 -8.21 11.20
CA ASP A 264 -17.83 -9.18 10.40
C ASP A 264 -18.47 -8.52 9.17
N ALA A 265 -19.03 -7.32 9.33
CA ALA A 265 -19.59 -6.57 8.21
C ALA A 265 -18.51 -6.16 7.21
N PHE A 266 -17.41 -5.57 7.68
CA PHE A 266 -16.29 -5.12 6.86
C PHE A 266 -15.73 -6.26 6.00
N ILE A 267 -15.52 -7.44 6.59
CA ILE A 267 -15.04 -8.63 5.87
C ILE A 267 -16.02 -9.01 4.75
N GLN A 268 -17.33 -9.05 5.02
CA GLN A 268 -18.33 -9.40 4.01
C GLN A 268 -18.39 -8.38 2.86
N PHE A 269 -18.31 -7.08 3.17
CA PHE A 269 -18.21 -6.03 2.17
C PHE A 269 -16.95 -6.20 1.33
N SER A 270 -15.79 -6.31 1.98
CA SER A 270 -14.50 -6.40 1.31
C SER A 270 -14.43 -7.62 0.39
N LEU A 271 -14.86 -8.81 0.85
CA LEU A 271 -14.94 -10.00 0.00
C LEU A 271 -15.86 -9.80 -1.21
N THR A 272 -17.02 -9.17 -1.03
CA THR A 272 -17.99 -8.96 -2.11
C THR A 272 -17.50 -7.91 -3.12
N MET A 273 -16.84 -6.87 -2.65
CA MET A 273 -16.24 -5.83 -3.48
C MET A 273 -15.07 -6.38 -4.30
N HIS A 274 -14.15 -7.12 -3.67
CA HIS A 274 -13.01 -7.73 -4.36
C HIS A 274 -13.40 -8.82 -5.38
N ARG A 275 -14.57 -9.47 -5.24
CA ARG A 275 -15.11 -10.34 -6.30
C ARG A 275 -15.41 -9.59 -7.60
N ASN A 276 -15.76 -8.30 -7.51
CA ASN A 276 -16.05 -7.46 -8.68
C ASN A 276 -14.79 -6.81 -9.24
N ASP A 277 -13.84 -6.42 -8.39
CA ASP A 277 -12.51 -5.98 -8.80
C ASP A 277 -11.46 -6.32 -7.72
N PRO A 278 -10.60 -7.33 -7.93
CA PRO A 278 -9.62 -7.77 -6.93
C PRO A 278 -8.44 -6.81 -6.76
N THR A 279 -8.40 -5.71 -7.51
CA THR A 279 -7.29 -4.74 -7.49
C THR A 279 -7.67 -3.40 -6.87
N ILE A 280 -8.86 -3.31 -6.26
CA ILE A 280 -9.22 -2.17 -5.42
C ILE A 280 -8.48 -2.24 -4.08
N LYS A 281 -8.56 -1.15 -3.33
CA LYS A 281 -8.08 -1.05 -1.97
C LYS A 281 -9.20 -0.65 -1.04
N VAL A 282 -9.40 -1.39 0.04
CA VAL A 282 -10.49 -1.16 0.98
C VAL A 282 -9.92 -0.71 2.32
N PHE A 283 -10.44 0.40 2.86
CA PHE A 283 -9.98 1.03 4.10
C PHE A 283 -11.09 1.06 5.15
N GLY A 284 -10.69 1.03 6.42
CA GLY A 284 -11.57 1.22 7.57
C GLY A 284 -10.87 0.90 8.88
N PRO A 285 -11.57 1.07 10.02
CA PRO A 285 -12.74 1.93 10.17
C PRO A 285 -12.33 3.39 9.99
N GLU A 286 -13.16 4.18 9.33
CA GLU A 286 -13.03 5.64 9.35
C GLU A 286 -13.57 6.18 10.68
N LEU A 287 -12.80 6.11 11.77
CA LEU A 287 -13.26 6.51 13.10
C LEU A 287 -13.55 8.00 13.21
N SER A 288 -14.56 8.35 14.02
CA SER A 288 -14.89 9.74 14.32
C SER A 288 -13.73 10.53 14.93
N GLN A 289 -12.92 9.85 15.75
CA GLN A 289 -11.71 10.40 16.35
C GLN A 289 -10.66 9.30 16.50
N PHE A 290 -9.42 9.60 16.09
CA PHE A 290 -8.26 8.78 16.40
C PHE A 290 -7.30 9.58 17.27
N THR A 291 -7.05 9.10 18.49
CA THR A 291 -6.19 9.78 19.48
C THR A 291 -4.87 9.07 19.74
N GLY A 292 -4.54 8.07 18.91
CA GLY A 292 -3.30 7.30 18.99
C GLY A 292 -3.52 5.82 19.26
N VAL A 293 -2.47 5.02 19.11
CA VAL A 293 -2.49 3.57 19.39
C VAL A 293 -2.83 3.33 20.86
N GLY A 294 -3.76 2.40 21.13
CA GLY A 294 -4.22 2.12 22.49
C GLY A 294 -5.16 3.18 23.07
N ALA A 295 -5.61 4.15 22.26
CA ALA A 295 -6.53 5.21 22.64
C ALA A 295 -7.61 5.41 21.56
N GLY A 296 -8.70 6.10 21.91
CA GLY A 296 -9.78 6.44 20.99
C GLY A 296 -11.13 5.88 21.44
N PRO A 297 -12.11 5.83 20.53
CA PRO A 297 -13.44 5.34 20.85
C PRO A 297 -13.39 3.86 21.26
N VAL A 298 -14.26 3.52 22.20
CA VAL A 298 -14.55 2.14 22.62
C VAL A 298 -15.99 1.80 22.30
N ASP A 299 -16.26 0.53 21.99
CA ASP A 299 -17.64 0.06 21.87
C ASP A 299 -18.32 -0.15 23.24
N ALA A 300 -19.57 -0.60 23.22
CA ALA A 300 -20.37 -0.87 24.42
C ALA A 300 -19.77 -1.97 25.33
N ASN A 301 -18.84 -2.78 24.83
CA ASN A 301 -18.13 -3.81 25.59
C ASN A 301 -16.75 -3.35 26.06
N GLY A 302 -16.41 -2.07 25.85
CA GLY A 302 -15.11 -1.50 26.20
C GLY A 302 -13.98 -1.88 25.25
N GLN A 303 -14.27 -2.40 24.05
CA GLN A 303 -13.26 -2.74 23.07
C GLN A 303 -12.82 -1.50 22.29
N LEU A 304 -11.50 -1.24 22.26
CA LEU A 304 -10.91 -0.19 21.42
C LEU A 304 -11.16 -0.47 19.94
N TRP A 305 -11.73 0.51 19.23
CA TRP A 305 -12.16 0.34 17.85
C TRP A 305 -11.02 0.04 16.89
N MET A 306 -9.99 0.89 16.81
CA MET A 306 -8.90 0.71 15.85
C MET A 306 -8.15 -0.60 16.10
N ASP A 307 -7.72 -0.83 17.34
CA ASP A 307 -6.91 -1.98 17.72
C ASP A 307 -7.62 -3.30 17.47
N ASN A 308 -8.88 -3.43 17.92
CA ASN A 308 -9.62 -4.68 17.77
C ASN A 308 -10.13 -4.89 16.34
N PHE A 309 -10.37 -3.83 15.58
CA PHE A 309 -10.67 -3.96 14.16
C PHE A 309 -9.48 -4.51 13.39
N LEU A 310 -8.30 -3.88 13.52
CA LEU A 310 -7.09 -4.31 12.82
C LEU A 310 -6.74 -5.75 13.18
N LYS A 311 -6.89 -6.10 14.46
CA LYS A 311 -6.74 -7.48 14.92
C LYS A 311 -7.74 -8.43 14.27
N GLY A 312 -9.03 -8.10 14.29
CA GLY A 312 -10.10 -8.95 13.76
C GLY A 312 -9.95 -9.24 12.27
N VAL A 313 -9.67 -8.20 11.47
CA VAL A 313 -9.44 -8.37 10.02
C VAL A 313 -8.15 -9.18 9.76
N SER A 314 -7.06 -8.88 10.47
CA SER A 314 -5.80 -9.62 10.31
C SER A 314 -5.93 -11.10 10.71
N ASP A 315 -6.69 -11.39 11.77
CA ASP A 315 -6.94 -12.78 12.19
C ASP A 315 -7.74 -13.53 11.14
N TYR A 316 -8.72 -12.89 10.48
CA TYR A 316 -9.44 -13.48 9.35
C TYR A 316 -8.50 -13.78 8.18
N GLU A 317 -7.68 -12.82 7.74
CA GLU A 317 -6.76 -13.01 6.61
C GLU A 317 -5.75 -14.14 6.85
N LYS A 318 -5.22 -14.27 8.07
CA LYS A 318 -4.31 -15.37 8.43
C LYS A 318 -4.96 -16.74 8.33
N LEU A 319 -6.27 -16.82 8.60
CA LEU A 319 -7.05 -18.05 8.47
C LEU A 319 -7.44 -18.35 7.02
N HIS A 320 -7.30 -17.38 6.11
CA HIS A 320 -7.68 -17.48 4.70
C HIS A 320 -6.52 -17.12 3.76
N PRO A 321 -5.39 -17.86 3.82
CA PRO A 321 -4.21 -17.59 2.99
C PRO A 321 -4.44 -17.81 1.49
N GLU A 322 -5.58 -18.40 1.11
CA GLU A 322 -6.01 -18.57 -0.28
C GLU A 322 -6.52 -17.30 -0.94
N LEU A 323 -6.81 -16.24 -0.18
CA LEU A 323 -7.20 -14.94 -0.73
C LEU A 323 -6.05 -14.34 -1.55
N SER A 324 -6.34 -13.95 -2.78
CA SER A 324 -5.35 -13.34 -3.69
C SER A 324 -5.21 -11.82 -3.51
N TYR A 325 -5.84 -11.26 -2.48
CA TYR A 325 -5.93 -9.84 -2.18
C TYR A 325 -6.01 -9.65 -0.66
N HIS A 326 -5.69 -8.44 -0.21
CA HIS A 326 -5.88 -8.04 1.19
C HIS A 326 -7.32 -7.55 1.37
N LEU A 327 -7.92 -7.86 2.52
CA LEU A 327 -9.23 -7.33 2.88
C LEU A 327 -9.16 -5.86 3.32
N LEU A 328 -7.99 -5.44 3.82
CA LEU A 328 -7.69 -4.10 4.31
C LEU A 328 -6.31 -3.68 3.79
N ASP A 329 -6.22 -2.48 3.19
CA ASP A 329 -4.98 -1.90 2.63
C ASP A 329 -4.31 -0.81 3.47
#